data_AF-A0A3B0V287-F1
#
_entry.id   AF-A0A3B0V287-F1
#
_cell.length_a   1.000
_cell.length_b   1.000
_cell.length_c   1.000
_cell.angle_alpha   90.00
_cell.angle_beta   90.00
_cell.angle_gamma   90.00
#
_symmetry.space_group_name_H-M   'P 1'
#
loop_
_entity.id
_entity.type
_entity.pdbx_description
1 polymer ?
#
loop_
_entity_poly.entity_id
_entity_poly.type
_entity_poly.pdbx_seq_one_letter_code
_entity_poly.pdbx_strand_id
1 'polypeptide(L)'
;MKLQSTKLIPYAWGLAAIWIVLGTIVMAISLAWNIQRQHNETIQLATLEAKTVYEKDIIYHKWATEHKGVFVPITKETRPNPYLANIQGSNITTTTGERLTLINPEYMIRQVYGMQNKEFGPIEHITSLDPKRPGNAADPWEKKALQSFEKGKKIAVSVEKINGAPYLRYMRPMITEQGCLKCHAVQGYKVGDIRGGISVSIPMAPLLVIARAHNLSTYSVHITFWILGLTGIILGMYWLTLTIREREKNENRIRSIIDNMFDGLITLDQEHIIKSFNPAAVRLFGYKPEEVIGKSIYTLFRLPEKYLQQVDD
;
A
#
# COMPACT_ATOMS: atom_id res chain seq x y z
N MET A 1 43.71 12.93 -20.96
CA MET A 1 43.60 13.50 -19.60
C MET A 1 43.33 12.37 -18.61
N LYS A 2 44.36 11.78 -17.96
CA LYS A 2 44.19 10.69 -16.99
C LYS A 2 43.73 11.28 -15.65
N LEU A 3 42.48 11.02 -15.26
CA LEU A 3 42.00 11.31 -13.90
C LEU A 3 42.75 10.40 -12.92
N GLN A 4 43.57 10.98 -12.03
CA GLN A 4 44.18 10.27 -10.90
C GLN A 4 43.07 9.69 -9.99
N SER A 5 43.24 8.51 -9.37
CA SER A 5 42.20 7.89 -8.53
C SER A 5 41.77 8.77 -7.36
N THR A 6 42.64 9.69 -6.93
CA THR A 6 42.42 10.67 -5.87
C THR A 6 41.15 11.48 -6.11
N LYS A 7 40.74 11.67 -7.38
CA LYS A 7 39.47 12.28 -7.74
C LYS A 7 38.37 11.25 -8.01
N LEU A 8 38.68 10.11 -8.62
CA LEU A 8 37.69 9.13 -9.08
C LEU A 8 36.94 8.41 -7.94
N ILE A 9 37.65 8.02 -6.86
CA ILE A 9 37.05 7.29 -5.74
C ILE A 9 36.00 8.15 -5.00
N PRO A 10 36.29 9.41 -4.60
CA PRO A 10 35.29 10.28 -3.97
C PRO A 10 34.04 10.50 -4.82
N TYR A 11 34.18 10.68 -6.15
CA TYR A 11 33.02 10.83 -7.03
C TYR A 11 32.15 9.57 -7.07
N ALA A 12 32.76 8.39 -7.15
CA ALA A 12 32.03 7.12 -7.17
C ALA A 12 31.24 6.91 -5.85
N TRP A 13 31.84 7.22 -4.70
CA TRP A 13 31.14 7.19 -3.41
C TRP A 13 30.04 8.24 -3.30
N GLY A 14 30.24 9.44 -3.86
CA GLY A 14 29.20 10.48 -3.93
C GLY A 14 27.98 10.03 -4.75
N LEU A 15 28.21 9.41 -5.91
CA LEU A 15 27.14 8.84 -6.73
C LEU A 15 26.43 7.68 -6.02
N ALA A 16 27.18 6.79 -5.36
CA ALA A 16 26.60 5.71 -4.56
C ALA A 16 25.72 6.25 -3.42
N ALA A 17 26.15 7.31 -2.74
CA ALA A 17 25.35 7.96 -1.69
C ALA A 17 24.04 8.54 -2.26
N ILE A 18 24.08 9.18 -3.43
CA ILE A 18 22.87 9.66 -4.12
C ILE A 18 21.91 8.51 -4.42
N TRP A 19 22.41 7.40 -4.96
CA TRP A 19 21.59 6.23 -5.26
C TRP A 19 21.00 5.57 -4.01
N ILE A 20 21.75 5.52 -2.91
CA ILE A 20 21.25 5.03 -1.62
C ILE A 20 20.10 5.90 -1.12
N VAL A 21 20.24 7.23 -1.19
CA VAL A 21 19.18 8.17 -0.77
C VAL A 21 17.95 8.03 -1.66
N LEU A 22 18.12 8.05 -2.99
CA LEU A 22 17.02 7.88 -3.94
C LEU A 22 16.31 6.53 -3.76
N GLY A 23 17.06 5.43 -3.65
CA GLY A 23 16.51 4.10 -3.42
C GLY A 23 15.74 4.02 -2.11
N THR A 24 16.24 4.65 -1.04
CA THR A 24 15.55 4.70 0.25
C THR A 24 14.25 5.48 0.18
N ILE A 25 14.23 6.63 -0.53
CA ILE A 25 13.00 7.41 -0.76
C ILE A 25 11.98 6.58 -1.55
N VAL A 26 12.40 5.90 -2.61
CA VAL A 26 11.51 5.05 -3.42
C VAL A 26 10.94 3.90 -2.57
N MET A 27 11.75 3.24 -1.75
CA MET A 27 11.29 2.19 -0.84
C MET A 27 10.31 2.71 0.21
N ALA A 28 10.55 3.91 0.76
CA ALA A 28 9.64 4.54 1.73
C ALA A 28 8.30 4.91 1.09
N ILE A 29 8.30 5.48 -0.12
CA ILE A 29 7.08 5.81 -0.87
C ILE A 29 6.31 4.53 -1.21
N SER A 30 7.00 3.50 -1.71
CA SER A 30 6.39 2.19 -2.02
C SER A 30 5.72 1.59 -0.78
N LEU A 31 6.41 1.61 0.36
CA LEU A 31 5.89 1.09 1.61
C LEU A 31 4.66 1.88 2.07
N ALA A 32 4.74 3.21 2.11
CA ALA A 32 3.63 4.06 2.49
C ALA A 32 2.40 3.87 1.59
N TRP A 33 2.62 3.76 0.28
CA TRP A 33 1.57 3.47 -0.68
C TRP A 33 0.93 2.10 -0.44
N ASN A 34 1.73 1.07 -0.13
CA ASN A 34 1.22 -0.27 0.15
C ASN A 34 0.38 -0.31 1.44
N ILE A 35 0.82 0.36 2.51
CA ILE A 35 0.06 0.48 3.77
C ILE A 35 -1.27 1.22 3.53
N GLN A 36 -1.23 2.34 2.80
CA GLN A 36 -2.45 3.09 2.50
C GLN A 36 -3.43 2.26 1.65
N ARG A 37 -2.90 1.52 0.68
CA ARG A 37 -3.68 0.61 -0.16
C ARG A 37 -4.34 -0.49 0.67
N GLN A 38 -3.57 -1.17 1.54
CA GLN A 38 -4.07 -2.17 2.49
C GLN A 38 -5.18 -1.63 3.39
N HIS A 39 -4.99 -0.42 3.91
CA HIS A 39 -5.99 0.25 4.74
C HIS A 39 -7.30 0.49 3.97
N ASN A 40 -7.21 1.00 2.74
CA ASN A 40 -8.37 1.22 1.88
C ASN A 40 -9.07 -0.09 1.51
N GLU A 41 -8.33 -1.15 1.18
CA GLU A 41 -8.86 -2.48 0.89
C GLU A 41 -9.60 -3.08 2.10
N THR A 42 -9.08 -2.89 3.32
CA THR A 42 -9.73 -3.34 4.56
C THR A 42 -11.08 -2.64 4.78
N ILE A 43 -11.14 -1.32 4.56
CA ILE A 43 -12.39 -0.55 4.66
C ILE A 43 -13.39 -0.97 3.58
N GLN A 44 -12.92 -1.21 2.35
CA GLN A 44 -13.76 -1.67 1.25
C GLN A 44 -14.37 -3.05 1.53
N LEU A 45 -13.58 -3.98 2.08
CA LEU A 45 -14.05 -5.31 2.47
C LEU A 45 -15.15 -5.22 3.55
N ALA A 46 -14.90 -4.44 4.61
CA ALA A 46 -15.91 -4.18 5.63
C ALA A 46 -17.18 -3.55 5.04
N THR A 47 -17.04 -2.66 4.06
CA THR A 47 -18.18 -1.96 3.43
C THR A 47 -19.00 -2.91 2.58
N LEU A 48 -18.33 -3.83 1.87
CA LEU A 48 -18.98 -4.88 1.10
C LEU A 48 -19.74 -5.85 2.02
N GLU A 49 -19.15 -6.22 3.15
CA GLU A 49 -19.82 -7.03 4.17
C GLU A 49 -21.07 -6.33 4.72
N ALA A 50 -20.93 -5.07 5.13
CA ALA A 50 -22.05 -4.27 5.64
C ALA A 50 -23.18 -4.12 4.60
N LYS A 51 -22.82 -3.90 3.33
CA LYS A 51 -23.78 -3.86 2.23
C LYS A 51 -24.48 -5.19 2.06
N THR A 52 -23.76 -6.31 2.15
CA THR A 52 -24.32 -7.66 1.97
C THR A 52 -25.33 -7.99 3.07
N VAL A 53 -24.98 -7.65 4.33
CA VAL A 53 -25.90 -7.76 5.47
C VAL A 53 -27.15 -6.91 5.25
N TYR A 54 -26.98 -5.64 4.87
CA TYR A 54 -28.11 -4.75 4.57
C TYR A 54 -29.02 -5.29 3.47
N GLU A 55 -28.47 -5.73 2.33
CA GLU A 55 -29.28 -6.24 1.21
C GLU A 55 -30.04 -7.50 1.62
N LYS A 56 -29.43 -8.39 2.41
CA LYS A 56 -30.11 -9.56 2.99
C LYS A 56 -31.29 -9.13 3.87
N ASP A 57 -31.12 -8.13 4.73
CA ASP A 57 -32.19 -7.64 5.61
C ASP A 57 -33.35 -7.02 4.81
N ILE A 58 -33.04 -6.28 3.74
CA ILE A 58 -34.05 -5.73 2.83
C ILE A 58 -34.83 -6.83 2.13
N ILE A 59 -34.16 -7.91 1.68
CA ILE A 59 -34.85 -9.05 1.06
C ILE A 59 -35.79 -9.73 2.05
N TYR A 60 -35.36 -9.96 3.29
CA TYR A 60 -36.23 -10.52 4.33
C TYR A 60 -37.39 -9.60 4.70
N HIS A 61 -37.14 -8.29 4.79
CA HIS A 61 -38.19 -7.29 5.00
C HIS A 61 -39.23 -7.35 3.89
N LYS A 62 -38.78 -7.36 2.64
CA LYS A 62 -39.65 -7.41 1.45
C LYS A 62 -40.47 -8.69 1.43
N TRP A 63 -39.85 -9.85 1.65
CA TRP A 63 -40.55 -11.13 1.74
C TRP A 63 -41.64 -11.09 2.82
N ALA A 64 -41.33 -10.61 4.02
CA ALA A 64 -42.32 -10.51 5.10
C ALA A 64 -43.44 -9.51 4.77
N THR A 65 -43.12 -8.42 4.06
CA THR A 65 -44.09 -7.41 3.62
C THR A 65 -45.05 -7.97 2.58
N GLU A 66 -44.56 -8.74 1.61
CA GLU A 66 -45.38 -9.42 0.59
C GLU A 66 -46.37 -10.40 1.23
N HIS A 67 -45.98 -11.04 2.33
CA HIS A 67 -46.84 -11.95 3.10
C HIS A 67 -47.74 -11.22 4.11
N LYS A 68 -47.64 -9.89 4.23
CA LYS A 68 -48.34 -9.06 5.23
C LYS A 68 -48.03 -9.45 6.68
N GLY A 69 -46.83 -9.98 6.92
CA GLY A 69 -46.40 -10.55 8.18
C GLY A 69 -46.72 -12.03 8.32
N VAL A 70 -46.32 -12.64 9.44
CA VAL A 70 -46.51 -14.06 9.70
C VAL A 70 -47.10 -14.25 11.09
N PHE A 71 -48.08 -15.12 11.23
CA PHE A 71 -48.61 -15.51 12.53
C PHE A 71 -47.74 -16.61 13.13
N VAL A 72 -47.32 -16.41 14.38
CA VAL A 72 -46.54 -17.39 15.14
C VAL A 72 -47.10 -17.60 16.53
N PRO A 73 -46.85 -18.79 17.14
CA PRO A 73 -47.32 -19.10 18.48
C PRO A 73 -46.82 -18.09 19.51
N ILE A 74 -47.69 -17.72 20.45
CA ILE A 74 -47.30 -16.89 21.59
C ILE A 74 -46.51 -17.76 22.57
N THR A 75 -45.25 -17.41 22.80
CA THR A 75 -44.35 -18.07 23.76
C THR A 75 -43.78 -17.07 24.75
N LYS A 76 -42.88 -17.51 25.65
CA LYS A 76 -42.17 -16.60 26.56
C LYS A 76 -41.25 -15.64 25.80
N GLU A 77 -40.67 -16.12 24.70
CA GLU A 77 -39.75 -15.44 23.80
C GLU A 77 -40.48 -14.61 22.74
N THR A 78 -41.62 -15.11 22.24
CA THR A 78 -42.43 -14.45 21.21
C THR A 78 -43.73 -13.91 21.82
N ARG A 79 -43.72 -12.63 22.16
CA ARG A 79 -44.85 -11.93 22.78
C ARG A 79 -45.59 -11.06 21.76
N PRO A 80 -46.89 -10.80 21.95
CA PRO A 80 -47.61 -9.84 21.12
C PRO A 80 -46.94 -8.47 21.07
N ASN A 81 -46.81 -7.91 19.87
CA ASN A 81 -46.20 -6.60 19.67
C ASN A 81 -47.13 -5.48 20.18
N PRO A 82 -46.77 -4.73 21.24
CA PRO A 82 -47.64 -3.70 21.80
C PRO A 82 -47.98 -2.58 20.80
N TYR A 83 -47.08 -2.32 19.84
CA TYR A 83 -47.27 -1.28 18.83
C TYR A 83 -48.28 -1.66 17.74
N LEU A 84 -48.77 -2.90 17.75
CA LEU A 84 -49.85 -3.40 16.88
C LEU A 84 -51.15 -3.67 17.64
N ALA A 85 -51.23 -3.36 18.94
CA ALA A 85 -52.40 -3.65 19.77
C ALA A 85 -53.70 -3.04 19.22
N ASN A 86 -53.59 -1.88 18.54
CA ASN A 86 -54.73 -1.18 17.93
C ASN A 86 -55.10 -1.71 16.54
N ILE A 87 -54.37 -2.70 16.01
CA ILE A 87 -54.65 -3.32 14.72
C ILE A 87 -55.49 -4.57 14.96
N GLN A 88 -56.72 -4.56 14.46
CA GLN A 88 -57.64 -5.69 14.54
C GLN A 88 -57.06 -6.92 13.81
N GLY A 89 -57.15 -8.09 14.44
CA GLY A 89 -56.58 -9.33 13.90
C GLY A 89 -55.07 -9.51 14.14
N SER A 90 -54.42 -8.64 14.92
CA SER A 90 -53.01 -8.79 15.31
C SER A 90 -52.75 -9.98 16.24
N ASN A 91 -53.80 -10.51 16.90
CA ASN A 91 -53.75 -11.74 17.68
C ASN A 91 -54.98 -12.58 17.33
N ILE A 92 -54.78 -13.88 17.10
CA ILE A 92 -55.83 -14.81 16.70
C ILE A 92 -55.71 -16.11 17.50
N THR A 93 -56.80 -16.87 17.54
CA THR A 93 -56.82 -18.24 18.07
C THR A 93 -57.21 -19.18 16.95
N THR A 94 -56.45 -20.24 16.73
CA THR A 94 -56.75 -21.26 15.72
C THR A 94 -57.98 -22.08 16.11
N THR A 95 -58.51 -22.87 15.17
CA THR A 95 -59.59 -23.84 15.45
C THR A 95 -59.17 -24.93 16.45
N THR A 96 -57.86 -25.16 16.61
CA THR A 96 -57.27 -26.09 17.58
C THR A 96 -56.99 -25.44 18.94
N GLY A 97 -57.33 -24.15 19.12
CA GLY A 97 -57.16 -23.41 20.38
C GLY A 97 -55.78 -22.78 20.58
N GLU A 98 -54.88 -22.88 19.60
CA GLU A 98 -53.54 -22.28 19.67
C GLU A 98 -53.61 -20.76 19.50
N ARG A 99 -52.94 -20.02 20.38
CA ARG A 99 -52.90 -18.56 20.34
C ARG A 99 -51.72 -18.08 19.52
N LEU A 100 -51.99 -17.34 18.46
CA LEU A 100 -50.98 -16.79 17.56
C LEU A 100 -50.96 -15.26 17.64
N THR A 101 -49.79 -14.68 17.42
CA THR A 101 -49.60 -13.24 17.26
C THR A 101 -48.97 -12.90 15.92
N LEU A 102 -49.36 -11.77 15.34
CA LEU A 102 -48.82 -11.27 14.09
C LEU A 102 -47.43 -10.68 14.31
N ILE A 103 -46.45 -11.23 13.60
CA ILE A 103 -45.12 -10.67 13.47
C ILE A 103 -45.08 -9.88 12.15
N ASN A 104 -45.13 -8.56 12.26
CA ASN A 104 -44.90 -7.67 11.13
C ASN A 104 -43.40 -7.63 10.75
N PRO A 105 -43.05 -7.20 9.52
CA PRO A 105 -41.67 -7.18 9.03
C PRO A 105 -40.67 -6.50 9.99
N GLU A 106 -41.03 -5.35 10.57
CA GLU A 106 -40.16 -4.65 11.51
C GLU A 106 -39.97 -5.40 12.82
N TYR A 107 -40.97 -6.18 13.27
CA TYR A 107 -40.82 -6.98 14.47
C TYR A 107 -39.99 -8.24 14.21
N MET A 108 -40.20 -8.89 13.06
CA MET A 108 -39.40 -10.03 12.61
C MET A 108 -37.92 -9.66 12.58
N ILE A 109 -37.55 -8.57 11.90
CA ILE A 109 -36.14 -8.15 11.77
C ILE A 109 -35.51 -7.91 13.15
N ARG A 110 -36.24 -7.27 14.07
CA ARG A 110 -35.72 -7.05 15.43
C ARG A 110 -35.49 -8.35 16.20
N GLN A 111 -36.33 -9.35 16.00
CA GLN A 111 -36.11 -10.68 16.61
C GLN A 111 -34.87 -11.34 16.01
N VAL A 112 -34.67 -11.26 14.69
CA VAL A 112 -33.47 -11.75 14.02
C VAL A 112 -32.22 -11.04 14.51
N TYR A 113 -32.23 -9.71 14.62
CA TYR A 113 -31.11 -8.94 15.18
C TYR A 113 -30.82 -9.32 16.63
N GLY A 114 -31.87 -9.66 17.40
CA GLY A 114 -31.73 -10.15 18.76
C GLY A 114 -31.09 -11.53 18.89
N MET A 115 -31.08 -12.33 17.82
CA MET A 115 -30.47 -13.67 17.79
C MET A 115 -28.97 -13.64 17.47
N GLN A 116 -28.46 -12.55 16.89
CA GLN A 116 -27.05 -12.45 16.53
C GLN A 116 -26.16 -12.34 17.78
N ASN A 117 -24.98 -12.94 17.69
CA ASN A 117 -23.95 -12.76 18.69
C ASN A 117 -23.41 -11.32 18.61
N LYS A 118 -23.80 -10.48 19.57
CA LYS A 118 -23.41 -9.06 19.64
C LYS A 118 -21.91 -8.84 19.84
N GLU A 119 -21.17 -9.86 20.24
CA GLU A 119 -19.73 -9.76 20.51
C GLU A 119 -18.88 -9.90 19.24
N PHE A 120 -19.36 -10.67 18.25
CA PHE A 120 -18.59 -10.99 17.03
C PHE A 120 -19.34 -10.73 15.72
N GLY A 121 -20.66 -10.53 15.77
CA GLY A 121 -21.50 -10.32 14.60
C GLY A 121 -21.69 -8.85 14.24
N PRO A 122 -22.26 -8.59 13.05
CA PRO A 122 -22.80 -7.28 12.70
C PRO A 122 -23.78 -6.77 13.77
N ILE A 123 -23.85 -5.45 13.91
CA ILE A 123 -24.88 -4.76 14.70
C ILE A 123 -25.76 -3.97 13.75
N GLU A 124 -27.00 -4.39 13.62
CA GLU A 124 -28.00 -3.74 12.79
C GLU A 124 -29.00 -2.95 13.63
N HIS A 125 -29.43 -1.79 13.12
CA HIS A 125 -30.38 -0.95 13.83
C HIS A 125 -31.32 -0.22 12.86
N ILE A 126 -32.62 -0.45 13.04
CA ILE A 126 -33.68 0.31 12.39
C ILE A 126 -33.92 1.57 13.20
N THR A 127 -33.59 2.72 12.61
CA THR A 127 -33.51 3.99 13.33
C THR A 127 -34.31 5.11 12.65
N SER A 128 -34.76 6.09 13.42
CA SER A 128 -35.52 7.25 12.91
C SER A 128 -35.29 8.50 13.78
N LEU A 129 -35.47 9.67 13.17
CA LEU A 129 -35.50 10.95 13.89
C LEU A 129 -36.80 11.15 14.69
N ASP A 130 -37.89 10.50 14.27
CA ASP A 130 -39.20 10.52 14.95
C ASP A 130 -39.72 9.08 15.17
N PRO A 131 -39.11 8.34 16.12
CA PRO A 131 -39.38 6.92 16.28
C PRO A 131 -40.65 6.64 17.07
N LYS A 132 -41.54 5.79 16.55
CA LYS A 132 -42.72 5.29 17.29
C LYS A 132 -42.34 4.40 18.49
N ARG A 133 -41.22 3.68 18.38
CA ARG A 133 -40.61 2.88 19.45
C ARG A 133 -39.38 3.62 19.98
N PRO A 134 -39.28 3.94 21.27
CA PRO A 134 -38.12 4.66 21.82
C PRO A 134 -36.77 3.99 21.52
N GLY A 135 -36.72 2.66 21.51
CA GLY A 135 -35.52 1.89 21.16
C GLY A 135 -35.12 1.91 19.68
N ASN A 136 -35.77 2.73 18.84
CA ASN A 136 -35.37 3.02 17.45
C ASN A 136 -34.85 4.47 17.33
N ALA A 137 -34.59 5.14 18.44
CA ALA A 137 -34.04 6.49 18.43
C ALA A 137 -32.61 6.50 17.88
N ALA A 138 -32.36 7.43 16.97
CA ALA A 138 -31.05 7.57 16.34
C ALA A 138 -29.97 7.98 17.34
N ASP A 139 -28.85 7.26 17.28
CA ASP A 139 -27.62 7.70 17.92
C ASP A 139 -27.03 8.94 17.21
N PRO A 140 -25.99 9.60 17.77
CA PRO A 140 -25.43 10.81 17.17
C PRO A 140 -24.94 10.66 15.73
N TRP A 141 -24.37 9.50 15.37
CA TRP A 141 -23.90 9.23 14.01
C TRP A 141 -25.05 8.95 13.07
N GLU A 142 -26.03 8.15 13.51
CA GLU A 142 -27.24 7.85 12.73
C GLU A 142 -28.04 9.12 12.45
N LYS A 143 -28.17 10.02 13.44
CA LYS A 143 -28.82 11.31 13.29
C LYS A 143 -28.15 12.14 12.20
N LYS A 144 -26.81 12.22 12.20
CA LYS A 144 -26.04 12.92 11.17
C LYS A 144 -26.21 12.27 9.79
N ALA A 145 -26.26 10.93 9.73
CA ALA A 145 -26.50 10.20 8.50
C ALA A 145 -27.90 10.48 7.93
N LEU A 146 -28.95 10.41 8.75
CA LEU A 146 -30.34 10.71 8.38
C LEU A 146 -30.49 12.12 7.82
N GLN A 147 -29.94 13.12 8.51
CA GLN A 147 -29.93 14.51 8.05
C GLN A 147 -29.15 14.69 6.73
N SER A 148 -28.15 13.85 6.46
CA SER A 148 -27.45 13.89 5.18
C SER A 148 -28.27 13.31 4.02
N PHE A 149 -29.17 12.36 4.31
CA PHE A 149 -30.05 11.77 3.32
C PHE A 149 -31.15 12.73 2.86
N GLU A 150 -31.65 13.56 3.78
CA GLU A 150 -32.56 14.68 3.45
C GLU A 150 -31.91 15.67 2.46
N LYS A 151 -30.57 15.77 2.47
CA LYS A 151 -29.79 16.60 1.53
C LYS A 151 -29.40 15.88 0.23
N GLY A 152 -29.99 14.71 -0.03
CA GLY A 152 -29.79 13.94 -1.27
C GLY A 152 -28.65 12.90 -1.23
N LYS A 153 -27.97 12.72 -0.09
CA LYS A 153 -26.99 11.63 0.06
C LYS A 153 -27.71 10.28 0.03
N LYS A 154 -27.13 9.27 -0.62
CA LYS A 154 -27.75 7.94 -0.75
C LYS A 154 -27.25 6.92 0.28
N ILE A 155 -26.02 7.10 0.75
CA ILE A 155 -25.32 6.15 1.64
C ILE A 155 -24.45 6.96 2.60
N ALA A 156 -24.41 6.56 3.87
CA ALA A 156 -23.43 7.04 4.83
C ALA A 156 -22.50 5.90 5.23
N VAL A 157 -21.19 6.13 5.14
CA VAL A 157 -20.15 5.17 5.55
C VAL A 157 -19.07 5.91 6.33
N SER A 158 -18.68 5.40 7.49
CA SER A 158 -17.45 5.81 8.18
C SER A 158 -17.03 4.75 9.19
N VAL A 159 -15.75 4.80 9.61
CA VAL A 159 -15.26 4.02 10.74
C VAL A 159 -15.49 4.83 12.00
N GLU A 160 -16.24 4.29 12.94
CA GLU A 160 -16.59 4.92 14.22
C GLU A 160 -16.23 4.00 15.38
N LYS A 161 -16.19 4.55 16.59
CA LYS A 161 -16.04 3.74 17.80
C LYS A 161 -17.40 3.47 18.44
N ILE A 162 -17.69 2.20 18.69
CA ILE A 162 -18.84 1.76 19.50
C ILE A 162 -18.26 1.08 20.73
N ASN A 163 -18.54 1.63 21.92
CA ASN A 163 -17.97 1.15 23.19
C ASN A 163 -16.43 1.04 23.17
N GLY A 164 -15.75 1.97 22.50
CA GLY A 164 -14.28 2.01 22.38
C GLY A 164 -13.69 1.12 21.29
N ALA A 165 -14.43 0.14 20.77
CA ALA A 165 -14.00 -0.72 19.67
C ALA A 165 -14.32 -0.09 18.30
N PRO A 166 -13.46 -0.26 17.28
CA PRO A 166 -13.68 0.27 15.94
C PRO A 166 -14.69 -0.57 15.15
N TYR A 167 -15.67 0.09 14.55
CA TYR A 167 -16.67 -0.49 13.66
C TYR A 167 -16.72 0.30 12.37
N LEU A 168 -16.85 -0.39 11.23
CA LEU A 168 -17.32 0.26 10.03
C LEU A 168 -18.84 0.37 10.11
N ARG A 169 -19.36 1.58 10.08
CA ARG A 169 -20.80 1.86 10.04
C ARG A 169 -21.21 2.19 8.62
N TYR A 170 -22.25 1.53 8.16
CA TYR A 170 -22.89 1.70 6.87
C TYR A 170 -24.37 1.97 7.09
N MET A 171 -24.96 2.92 6.37
CA MET A 171 -26.38 3.22 6.50
C MET A 171 -26.98 3.66 5.17
N ARG A 172 -28.22 3.23 4.94
CA ARG A 172 -29.07 3.70 3.84
C ARG A 172 -30.41 4.24 4.38
N PRO A 173 -30.98 5.26 3.72
CA PRO A 173 -32.28 5.78 4.10
C PRO A 173 -33.39 4.77 3.84
N MET A 174 -34.43 4.81 4.67
CA MET A 174 -35.73 4.24 4.39
C MET A 174 -36.65 5.36 3.90
N ILE A 175 -37.11 5.22 2.66
CA ILE A 175 -37.98 6.19 2.00
C ILE A 175 -39.43 5.79 2.28
N THR A 176 -40.26 6.78 2.60
CA THR A 176 -41.68 6.56 2.87
C THR A 176 -42.40 6.13 1.59
N GLU A 177 -43.03 4.96 1.63
CA GLU A 177 -43.91 4.45 0.57
C GLU A 177 -45.39 4.52 1.00
N GLN A 178 -46.31 4.24 0.06
CA GLN A 178 -47.75 4.30 0.32
C GLN A 178 -48.18 3.39 1.48
N GLY A 179 -47.56 2.22 1.61
CA GLY A 179 -47.84 1.29 2.71
C GLY A 179 -47.47 1.84 4.09
N CYS A 180 -46.44 2.70 4.16
CA CYS A 180 -45.97 3.30 5.41
C CYS A 180 -47.00 4.27 6.02
N LEU A 181 -47.80 4.92 5.17
CA LEU A 181 -48.77 5.93 5.60
C LEU A 181 -49.92 5.37 6.43
N LYS A 182 -50.17 4.05 6.38
CA LYS A 182 -51.16 3.38 7.25
C LYS A 182 -50.91 3.63 8.74
N CYS A 183 -49.63 3.77 9.13
CA CYS A 183 -49.22 3.98 10.52
C CYS A 183 -48.54 5.33 10.74
N HIS A 184 -48.00 5.95 9.69
CA HIS A 184 -47.12 7.12 9.79
C HIS A 184 -47.69 8.41 9.21
N ALA A 185 -48.90 8.37 8.63
CA ALA A 185 -49.62 9.58 8.23
C ALA A 185 -49.89 10.52 9.43
N VAL A 186 -50.16 9.96 10.61
CA VAL A 186 -50.35 10.73 11.86
C VAL A 186 -49.08 11.45 12.33
N GLN A 187 -47.91 11.00 11.89
CA GLN A 187 -46.62 11.65 12.14
C GLN A 187 -46.28 12.70 11.07
N GLY A 188 -47.16 12.93 10.09
CA GLY A 188 -47.00 13.96 9.06
C GLY A 188 -46.14 13.57 7.85
N TYR A 189 -45.69 12.31 7.76
CA TYR A 189 -44.87 11.84 6.65
C TYR A 189 -45.66 11.72 5.33
N LYS A 190 -44.97 11.98 4.22
CA LYS A 190 -45.48 11.89 2.85
C LYS A 190 -44.63 10.90 2.04
N VAL A 191 -45.20 10.39 0.95
CA VAL A 191 -44.46 9.53 0.01
C VAL A 191 -43.21 10.27 -0.49
N GLY A 192 -42.05 9.61 -0.39
CA GLY A 192 -40.76 10.19 -0.73
C GLY A 192 -39.97 10.75 0.46
N ASP A 193 -40.59 10.99 1.61
CA ASP A 193 -39.89 11.51 2.79
C ASP A 193 -38.93 10.46 3.38
N ILE A 194 -37.82 10.92 3.97
CA ILE A 194 -36.89 10.06 4.72
C ILE A 194 -37.52 9.72 6.08
N ARG A 195 -38.12 8.54 6.16
CA ARG A 195 -38.78 8.02 7.37
C ARG A 195 -37.78 7.68 8.48
N GLY A 196 -36.58 7.28 8.08
CA GLY A 196 -35.55 6.72 8.93
C GLY A 196 -34.45 6.08 8.10
N GLY A 197 -33.74 5.11 8.65
CA GLY A 197 -32.77 4.33 7.92
C GLY A 197 -32.38 3.07 8.66
N ILE A 198 -31.70 2.17 7.95
CA ILE A 198 -31.15 0.95 8.54
C ILE A 198 -29.64 1.14 8.56
N SER A 199 -29.08 1.13 9.77
CA SER A 199 -27.64 1.12 9.99
C SER A 199 -27.16 -0.31 10.20
N VAL A 200 -25.97 -0.61 9.67
CA VAL A 200 -25.25 -1.88 9.84
C VAL A 200 -23.84 -1.52 10.27
N SER A 201 -23.39 -2.10 11.37
CA SER A 201 -22.06 -1.85 11.92
C SER A 201 -21.26 -3.15 11.95
N ILE A 202 -20.15 -3.20 11.23
CA ILE A 202 -19.27 -4.36 11.12
C ILE A 202 -18.08 -4.19 12.07
N PRO A 203 -17.80 -5.15 12.97
CA PRO A 203 -16.64 -5.06 13.85
C PRO A 203 -15.35 -5.09 13.04
N MET A 204 -14.49 -4.09 13.21
CA MET A 204 -13.22 -4.03 12.46
C MET A 204 -12.15 -4.94 13.06
N ALA A 205 -12.31 -5.42 14.29
CA ALA A 205 -11.27 -6.17 14.99
C ALA A 205 -10.78 -7.41 14.22
N PRO A 206 -11.64 -8.31 13.69
CA PRO A 206 -11.20 -9.45 12.89
C PRO A 206 -10.43 -9.02 11.63
N LEU A 207 -10.93 -7.99 10.93
CA LEU A 207 -10.31 -7.47 9.71
C LEU A 207 -8.95 -6.81 9.99
N LEU A 208 -8.81 -6.11 11.12
CA LEU A 208 -7.56 -5.51 11.54
C LEU A 208 -6.51 -6.54 11.95
N VAL A 209 -6.90 -7.69 12.50
CA VAL A 209 -5.99 -8.81 12.77
C VAL A 209 -5.41 -9.36 11.47
N ILE A 210 -6.27 -9.56 10.46
CA ILE A 210 -5.84 -10.00 9.12
C ILE A 210 -4.90 -8.95 8.49
N ALA A 211 -5.27 -7.67 8.54
CA ALA A 211 -4.45 -6.58 8.01
C ALA A 211 -3.09 -6.46 8.70
N ARG A 212 -2.99 -6.70 10.02
CA ARG A 212 -1.72 -6.68 10.76
C ARG A 212 -0.75 -7.77 10.28
N ALA A 213 -1.24 -8.99 10.07
CA ALA A 213 -0.42 -10.08 9.56
C ALA A 213 0.13 -9.76 8.15
N HIS A 214 -0.70 -9.20 7.27
CA HIS A 214 -0.27 -8.80 5.93
C HIS A 214 0.70 -7.60 5.97
N ASN A 215 0.47 -6.60 6.82
CA ASN A 215 1.40 -5.48 7.01
C ASN A 215 2.77 -5.96 7.50
N LEU A 216 2.82 -6.93 8.42
CA LEU A 216 4.09 -7.50 8.89
C LEU A 216 4.87 -8.14 7.74
N SER A 217 4.20 -8.95 6.92
CA SER A 217 4.80 -9.53 5.70
C SER A 217 5.33 -8.44 4.76
N THR A 218 4.53 -7.39 4.55
CA THR A 218 4.90 -6.24 3.71
C THR A 218 6.15 -5.54 4.24
N TYR A 219 6.24 -5.30 5.55
CA TYR A 219 7.42 -4.71 6.19
C TYR A 219 8.65 -5.60 5.99
N SER A 220 8.52 -6.90 6.26
CA SER A 220 9.63 -7.85 6.12
C SER A 220 10.19 -7.83 4.70
N VAL A 221 9.33 -7.91 3.68
CA VAL A 221 9.75 -7.87 2.27
C VAL A 221 10.47 -6.55 1.94
N HIS A 222 9.90 -5.39 2.32
CA HIS A 222 10.53 -4.09 2.03
C HIS A 222 11.88 -3.94 2.73
N ILE A 223 11.99 -4.34 4.00
CA ILE A 223 13.24 -4.29 4.76
C ILE A 223 14.29 -5.21 4.13
N THR A 224 13.91 -6.44 3.76
CA THR A 224 14.84 -7.39 3.13
C THR A 224 15.37 -6.85 1.80
N PHE A 225 14.51 -6.37 0.91
CA PHE A 225 14.95 -5.80 -0.37
C PHE A 225 15.79 -4.53 -0.19
N TRP A 226 15.45 -3.69 0.79
CA TRP A 226 16.24 -2.49 1.11
C TRP A 226 17.64 -2.86 1.61
N ILE A 227 17.75 -3.80 2.56
CA ILE A 227 19.04 -4.27 3.09
C ILE A 227 19.87 -4.94 2.00
N LEU A 228 19.27 -5.80 1.17
CA LEU A 228 19.96 -6.44 0.03
C LEU A 228 20.49 -5.39 -0.96
N GLY A 229 19.69 -4.38 -1.29
CA GLY A 229 20.10 -3.27 -2.15
C GLY A 229 21.28 -2.47 -1.57
N LEU A 230 21.20 -2.07 -0.30
CA LEU A 230 22.28 -1.36 0.39
C LEU A 230 23.56 -2.20 0.43
N THR A 231 23.43 -3.48 0.78
CA THR A 231 24.56 -4.41 0.87
C THR A 231 25.23 -4.56 -0.50
N GLY A 232 24.45 -4.72 -1.57
CA GLY A 232 24.95 -4.79 -2.94
C GLY A 232 25.73 -3.53 -3.36
N ILE A 233 25.18 -2.34 -3.07
CA ILE A 233 25.85 -1.07 -3.38
C ILE A 233 27.15 -0.92 -2.58
N ILE A 234 27.11 -1.17 -1.27
CA ILE A 234 28.29 -1.01 -0.39
C ILE A 234 29.39 -2.01 -0.77
N LEU A 235 29.05 -3.28 -0.96
CA LEU A 235 30.01 -4.29 -1.40
C LEU A 235 30.56 -3.92 -2.77
N GLY A 236 29.71 -3.58 -3.74
CA GLY A 236 30.14 -3.15 -5.07
C GLY A 236 31.11 -1.96 -5.02
N MET A 237 30.82 -0.97 -4.19
CA MET A 237 31.69 0.19 -3.97
C MET A 237 33.01 -0.17 -3.29
N TYR A 238 32.97 -1.09 -2.33
CA TYR A 238 34.17 -1.63 -1.69
C TYR A 238 35.06 -2.34 -2.70
N TRP A 239 34.51 -3.27 -3.50
CA TRP A 239 35.22 -3.97 -4.56
C TRP A 239 35.80 -3.01 -5.59
N LEU A 240 35.02 -2.04 -6.06
CA LEU A 240 35.48 -1.03 -7.01
C LEU A 240 36.67 -0.23 -6.47
N THR A 241 36.59 0.20 -5.21
CA THR A 241 37.67 0.96 -4.56
C THR A 241 38.95 0.12 -4.43
N LEU A 242 38.81 -1.17 -4.08
CA LEU A 242 39.94 -2.10 -4.03
C LEU A 242 40.59 -2.28 -5.40
N THR A 243 39.80 -2.53 -6.45
CA THR A 243 40.32 -2.73 -7.81
C THR A 243 41.03 -1.49 -8.34
N ILE A 244 40.51 -0.28 -8.08
CA ILE A 244 41.17 0.97 -8.47
C ILE A 244 42.52 1.12 -7.76
N ARG A 245 42.57 0.87 -6.45
CA ARG A 245 43.82 0.96 -5.66
C ARG A 245 44.86 -0.06 -6.10
N GLU A 246 44.43 -1.28 -6.41
CA GLU A 246 45.33 -2.34 -6.88
C GLU A 246 45.93 -1.99 -8.25
N ARG A 247 45.11 -1.48 -9.18
CA ARG A 247 45.61 -0.99 -10.48
C ARG A 247 46.63 0.12 -10.31
N GLU A 248 46.39 1.09 -9.45
CA GLU A 248 47.36 2.16 -9.21
C GLU A 248 48.65 1.69 -8.56
N LYS A 249 48.56 0.77 -7.59
CA LYS A 249 49.75 0.18 -6.97
C LYS A 249 50.61 -0.55 -8.01
N ASN A 250 49.99 -1.30 -8.92
CA ASN A 250 50.69 -1.98 -10.00
C ASN A 250 51.29 -0.99 -11.01
N GLU A 251 50.55 0.04 -11.42
CA GLU A 251 51.10 1.09 -12.31
C GLU A 251 52.31 1.79 -11.69
N ASN A 252 52.23 2.15 -10.40
CA ASN A 252 53.34 2.80 -9.69
C ASN A 252 54.53 1.86 -9.50
N ARG A 253 54.28 0.56 -9.23
CA ARG A 253 55.34 -0.45 -9.15
C ARG A 253 56.07 -0.61 -10.49
N ILE A 254 55.33 -0.73 -11.59
CA ILE A 254 55.90 -0.83 -12.94
C ILE A 254 56.72 0.42 -13.26
N ARG A 255 56.19 1.62 -13.02
CA ARG A 255 56.96 2.88 -13.21
C ARG A 255 58.22 2.91 -12.38
N SER A 256 58.14 2.58 -11.09
CA SER A 256 59.32 2.55 -10.21
C SER A 256 60.38 1.56 -10.68
N ILE A 257 59.99 0.39 -11.19
CA ILE A 257 60.94 -0.57 -11.79
C ILE A 257 61.60 0.03 -13.02
N ILE A 258 60.83 0.63 -13.94
CA ILE A 258 61.36 1.25 -15.17
C ILE A 258 62.29 2.42 -14.86
N ASP A 259 61.91 3.26 -13.89
CA ASP A 259 62.63 4.48 -13.50
C ASP A 259 63.95 4.15 -12.78
N ASN A 260 63.99 3.07 -11.99
CA ASN A 260 65.17 2.62 -11.26
C ASN A 260 66.00 1.55 -11.99
N MET A 261 65.61 1.17 -13.22
CA MET A 261 66.37 0.19 -13.99
C MET A 261 67.74 0.77 -14.39
N PHE A 262 68.77 -0.07 -14.33
CA PHE A 262 70.13 0.32 -14.72
C PHE A 262 70.32 0.33 -16.25
N ASP A 263 69.68 -0.60 -16.95
CA ASP A 263 69.72 -0.69 -18.41
C ASP A 263 68.77 0.34 -19.06
N GLY A 264 69.23 0.88 -20.18
CA GLY A 264 68.42 1.77 -21.00
C GLY A 264 67.25 1.03 -21.63
N LEU A 265 66.03 1.49 -21.35
CA LEU A 265 64.81 0.99 -21.97
C LEU A 265 64.21 2.06 -22.88
N ILE A 266 64.03 1.65 -24.13
CA ILE A 266 63.39 2.43 -25.17
C ILE A 266 62.27 1.56 -25.74
N THR A 267 61.04 2.07 -25.75
CA THR A 267 59.91 1.39 -26.44
C THR A 267 59.58 2.11 -27.72
N LEU A 268 59.18 1.35 -28.74
CA LEU A 268 58.87 1.81 -30.09
C LEU A 268 57.43 1.43 -30.45
N ASP A 269 56.78 2.18 -31.36
CA ASP A 269 55.60 1.68 -32.07
C ASP A 269 55.97 0.87 -33.32
N GLN A 270 54.95 0.52 -34.11
CA GLN A 270 55.09 -0.29 -35.33
C GLN A 270 55.90 0.44 -36.41
N GLU A 271 55.93 1.77 -36.37
CA GLU A 271 56.67 2.65 -37.29
C GLU A 271 58.05 3.05 -36.75
N HIS A 272 58.58 2.33 -35.75
CA HIS A 272 59.88 2.58 -35.12
C HIS A 272 60.01 3.96 -34.45
N ILE A 273 58.90 4.57 -34.04
CA ILE A 273 58.87 5.84 -33.32
C ILE A 273 58.96 5.60 -31.81
N ILE A 274 59.85 6.34 -31.15
CA ILE A 274 60.09 6.23 -29.71
C ILE A 274 58.83 6.65 -28.93
N LYS A 275 58.29 5.72 -28.13
CA LYS A 275 57.13 5.92 -27.22
C LYS A 275 57.53 6.13 -25.77
N SER A 276 58.60 5.51 -25.31
CA SER A 276 59.14 5.73 -23.96
C SER A 276 60.65 5.71 -23.95
N PHE A 277 61.23 6.44 -23.01
CA PHE A 277 62.66 6.61 -22.84
C PHE A 277 62.97 6.74 -21.34
N ASN A 278 63.45 5.67 -20.71
CA ASN A 278 63.63 5.65 -19.25
C ASN A 278 64.89 6.43 -18.80
N PRO A 279 65.05 6.72 -17.49
CA PRO A 279 66.19 7.49 -16.98
C PRO A 279 67.57 6.88 -17.29
N ALA A 280 67.69 5.55 -17.39
CA ALA A 280 68.93 4.92 -17.81
C ALA A 280 69.28 5.19 -19.28
N ALA A 281 68.28 5.19 -20.18
CA ALA A 281 68.48 5.55 -21.57
C ALA A 281 68.94 7.02 -21.71
N VAL A 282 68.43 7.93 -20.87
CA VAL A 282 68.92 9.31 -20.77
C VAL A 282 70.40 9.35 -20.41
N ARG A 283 70.85 8.56 -19.42
CA ARG A 283 72.26 8.50 -19.04
C ARG A 283 73.15 7.89 -20.13
N LEU A 284 72.65 6.90 -20.86
CA LEU A 284 73.39 6.18 -21.90
C LEU A 284 73.55 6.99 -23.19
N PHE A 285 72.47 7.63 -23.66
CA PHE A 285 72.46 8.34 -24.93
C PHE A 285 72.60 9.87 -24.80
N GLY A 286 72.45 10.43 -23.60
CA GLY A 286 72.64 11.86 -23.33
C GLY A 286 71.48 12.76 -23.75
N TYR A 287 70.39 12.21 -24.29
CA TYR A 287 69.20 12.96 -24.68
C TYR A 287 68.13 12.94 -23.60
N LYS A 288 67.39 14.05 -23.45
CA LYS A 288 66.21 14.09 -22.58
C LYS A 288 65.00 13.48 -23.30
N PRO A 289 64.03 12.90 -22.56
CA PRO A 289 62.84 12.28 -23.16
C PRO A 289 62.07 13.23 -24.09
N GLU A 290 62.00 14.53 -23.77
CA GLU A 290 61.29 15.53 -24.56
C GLU A 290 61.94 15.77 -25.94
N GLU A 291 63.21 15.42 -26.09
CA GLU A 291 63.97 15.63 -27.32
C GLU A 291 63.84 14.46 -28.30
N VAL A 292 63.42 13.28 -27.82
CA VAL A 292 63.49 12.01 -28.58
C VAL A 292 62.15 11.27 -28.66
N ILE A 293 61.25 11.45 -27.68
CA ILE A 293 59.91 10.86 -27.75
C ILE A 293 59.15 11.44 -28.95
N GLY A 294 58.53 10.56 -29.74
CA GLY A 294 57.84 10.94 -30.97
C GLY A 294 58.75 11.05 -32.20
N LYS A 295 60.06 10.81 -32.07
CA LYS A 295 61.01 10.72 -33.18
C LYS A 295 61.35 9.26 -33.50
N SER A 296 61.84 9.02 -34.72
CA SER A 296 62.32 7.71 -35.14
C SER A 296 63.55 7.29 -34.31
N ILE A 297 63.62 6.02 -33.94
CA ILE A 297 64.74 5.45 -33.20
C ILE A 297 66.11 5.69 -33.88
N TYR A 298 66.14 5.78 -35.21
CA TYR A 298 67.36 5.99 -35.97
C TYR A 298 68.04 7.33 -35.67
N THR A 299 67.34 8.31 -35.07
CA THR A 299 67.98 9.57 -34.64
C THR A 299 69.01 9.38 -33.52
N LEU A 300 68.93 8.27 -32.77
CA LEU A 300 69.86 7.97 -31.67
C LEU A 300 71.18 7.34 -32.15
N PHE A 301 71.21 6.78 -33.36
CA PHE A 301 72.35 6.07 -33.90
C PHE A 301 72.93 6.81 -35.10
N ARG A 302 74.22 7.16 -35.07
CA ARG A 302 74.96 7.45 -36.31
C ARG A 302 75.31 6.13 -36.98
N LEU A 303 74.43 5.62 -37.82
CA LEU A 303 74.71 4.45 -38.64
C LEU A 303 75.72 4.84 -39.74
N PRO A 304 76.82 4.09 -39.93
CA PRO A 304 77.60 4.17 -41.15
C PRO A 304 76.68 3.86 -42.36
N GLU A 305 76.82 4.59 -43.46
CA GLU A 305 75.94 4.50 -44.66
C GLU A 305 75.63 3.07 -45.11
N LYS A 306 76.56 2.12 -44.90
CA LYS A 306 76.42 0.71 -45.29
C LYS A 306 75.27 -0.06 -44.62
N TYR A 307 74.65 0.47 -43.54
CA TYR A 307 73.54 -0.19 -42.84
C TYR A 307 72.18 0.49 -43.02
N LEU A 308 72.14 1.66 -43.67
CA LEU A 308 70.89 2.38 -43.93
C LEU A 308 70.09 1.77 -45.09
N GLN A 309 70.70 0.92 -45.92
CA GLN A 309 70.06 0.28 -47.08
C GLN A 309 69.33 -1.04 -46.79
N GLN A 310 69.38 -1.56 -45.55
CA GLN A 310 68.79 -2.86 -45.20
C GLN A 310 67.52 -2.76 -44.34
N VAL A 311 66.99 -1.56 -44.14
CA VAL A 311 65.90 -1.30 -43.16
C VAL A 311 64.60 -0.84 -43.85
N ASP A 312 64.63 -0.66 -45.17
CA ASP A 312 63.47 -0.23 -45.98
C ASP A 312 62.78 -1.39 -46.76
N ASP A 313 63.04 -2.65 -46.40
CA ASP A 313 62.30 -3.84 -46.91
C ASP A 313 61.40 -4.47 -45.82
#